data_AF-A0AA39WA66-F1
#
_entry.id   AF-A0AA39WA66-F1
#
_cell.length_a   1.000
_cell.length_b   1.000
_cell.length_c   1.000
_cell.angle_alpha   90.00
_cell.angle_beta   90.00
_cell.angle_gamma   90.00
#
_symmetry.space_group_name_H-M   'P 1'
#
loop_
_entity.id
_entity.type
_entity.pdbx_description
1 polymer ?
#
loop_
_entity_poly.entity_id
_entity_poly.type
_entity_poly.pdbx_seq_one_letter_code
_entity_poly.pdbx_strand_id
1 'polypeptide(L)'
;MALRPIDNALPTTTPERPKKQVKISVPIQNLTDSAVNDENKAPVPDVTIDYVSSENLKSLPDPESKFQSLIEGLDSKDWTKVCESLNDTRRFALYHSSLLVPILEKVMVVVVKSMKNPRSALCKTSIMASSDIFKAFGDQLLDSNSDALDSLLLQLLLKASQDKKFVCEEADRTLKVMVDSITPLPLLHKLKTYVSHNNMRIRAKAAISISNCVSKMGIEGMKEFGLASLVQMAAELLKDKLPEAREAARSIVISIYNAFAEGEDQKQEDAFMEDEDQKQEAWQSFCQANLPPIDAQSMIKITTTSR
;
A
#
# COMPACT_ATOMS: atom_id res chain seq x y z
N MET A 1 30.07 -67.34 30.73
CA MET A 1 30.93 -66.21 30.35
C MET A 1 30.04 -65.09 29.86
N ALA A 2 30.21 -63.89 30.41
CA ALA A 2 29.40 -62.71 30.18
C ALA A 2 29.87 -61.93 28.95
N LEU A 3 28.93 -61.42 28.14
CA LEU A 3 29.12 -60.24 27.29
C LEU A 3 27.77 -59.48 27.18
N ARG A 4 27.72 -58.24 27.66
CA ARG A 4 26.67 -57.24 27.36
C ARG A 4 27.06 -56.47 26.09
N PRO A 5 26.11 -55.92 25.33
CA PRO A 5 26.11 -54.44 25.15
C PRO A 5 24.71 -53.78 25.03
N ILE A 6 24.43 -52.71 25.79
CA ILE A 6 24.43 -51.25 25.48
C ILE A 6 23.07 -50.75 24.96
N ASP A 7 22.30 -50.18 25.90
CA ASP A 7 21.16 -49.27 25.67
C ASP A 7 21.68 -47.87 25.31
N ASN A 8 21.21 -47.32 24.19
CA ASN A 8 21.39 -45.91 23.83
C ASN A 8 20.01 -45.26 23.64
N ALA A 9 19.48 -44.68 24.70
CA ALA A 9 18.42 -43.67 24.65
C ALA A 9 18.97 -42.39 25.27
N LEU A 10 19.03 -41.30 24.49
CA LEU A 10 19.36 -39.96 24.99
C LEU A 10 18.13 -39.04 24.91
N PRO A 11 17.86 -38.22 25.93
CA PRO A 11 16.63 -37.43 26.05
C PRO A 11 16.71 -36.07 25.35
N THR A 12 15.57 -35.65 24.79
CA THR A 12 15.27 -34.30 24.26
C THR A 12 15.21 -33.26 25.38
N THR A 13 16.07 -32.24 25.31
CA THR A 13 15.91 -30.98 26.05
C THR A 13 16.00 -29.80 25.09
N THR A 14 14.93 -29.01 25.04
CA THR A 14 14.80 -27.75 24.29
C THR A 14 15.14 -26.59 25.24
N PRO A 15 15.98 -25.60 24.89
CA PRO A 15 16.13 -24.40 25.70
C PRO A 15 15.19 -23.27 25.23
N GLU A 16 14.41 -22.75 26.18
CA GLU A 16 13.53 -21.58 26.06
C GLU A 16 14.34 -20.27 25.92
N ARG A 17 13.91 -19.37 25.02
CA ARG A 17 14.55 -18.07 24.75
C ARG A 17 13.96 -16.97 25.64
N PRO A 18 14.76 -16.16 26.36
CA PRO A 18 14.21 -15.15 27.28
C PRO A 18 13.68 -13.90 26.54
N LYS A 19 12.52 -13.41 27.01
CA LYS A 19 11.81 -12.20 26.57
C LYS A 19 12.54 -10.94 27.05
N LYS A 20 12.85 -9.99 26.14
CA LYS A 20 13.39 -8.67 26.52
C LYS A 20 12.26 -7.69 26.83
N GLN A 21 12.31 -7.11 28.02
CA GLN A 21 11.43 -6.05 28.52
C GLN A 21 11.74 -4.69 27.90
N VAL A 22 10.69 -3.88 27.75
CA VAL A 22 10.71 -2.49 27.26
C VAL A 22 11.31 -1.57 28.35
N LYS A 23 12.29 -0.73 27.99
CA LYS A 23 12.81 0.34 28.84
C LYS A 23 12.57 1.70 28.20
N ILE A 24 12.02 2.62 29.01
CA ILE A 24 11.73 4.03 28.72
C ILE A 24 12.93 4.87 29.18
N SER A 25 13.45 5.80 28.36
CA SER A 25 14.27 6.95 28.83
C SER A 25 14.41 8.10 27.79
N VAL A 26 13.78 9.25 28.08
CA VAL A 26 14.15 10.72 28.07
C VAL A 26 15.27 11.27 27.11
N PRO A 27 15.16 12.52 26.56
CA PRO A 27 15.86 12.96 25.34
C PRO A 27 17.24 13.62 25.56
N ILE A 28 18.09 13.56 24.53
CA ILE A 28 19.49 14.05 24.55
C ILE A 28 19.61 15.45 23.94
N GLN A 29 20.32 16.32 24.66
CA GLN A 29 20.81 17.64 24.25
C GLN A 29 22.04 17.54 23.33
N ASN A 30 22.19 18.56 22.48
CA ASN A 30 23.27 18.82 21.51
C ASN A 30 24.69 18.41 21.93
N LEU A 31 25.44 17.80 21.00
CA LEU A 31 26.91 17.78 21.04
C LEU A 31 27.50 18.03 19.64
N THR A 32 28.41 19.00 19.62
CA THR A 32 29.21 19.54 18.52
C THR A 32 30.48 18.73 18.22
N ASP A 33 30.87 18.73 16.94
CA ASP A 33 32.19 18.57 16.30
C ASP A 33 33.29 17.69 16.92
N SER A 34 33.81 16.75 16.11
CA SER A 34 35.20 16.80 15.57
C SER A 34 35.54 15.51 14.82
N ALA A 35 36.08 15.68 13.61
CA ALA A 35 36.58 14.61 12.75
C ALA A 35 38.01 14.21 13.13
N VAL A 36 38.25 12.93 13.40
CA VAL A 36 39.53 12.24 13.16
C VAL A 36 39.23 10.78 12.83
N ASN A 37 39.84 10.28 11.75
CA ASN A 37 39.67 8.94 11.20
C ASN A 37 40.54 7.96 12.01
N ASP A 38 39.91 7.08 12.78
CA ASP A 38 40.60 6.04 13.57
C ASP A 38 39.92 4.69 13.27
N GLU A 39 40.68 3.76 12.67
CA GLU A 39 40.21 2.45 12.18
C GLU A 39 39.89 1.44 13.31
N ASN A 40 39.87 1.88 14.57
CA ASN A 40 39.54 1.04 15.72
C ASN A 40 38.31 1.54 16.49
N LYS A 41 37.30 2.04 15.79
CA LYS A 41 36.03 2.46 16.39
C LYS A 41 35.08 1.28 16.54
N ALA A 42 34.62 1.04 17.76
CA ALA A 42 33.48 0.16 18.06
C ALA A 42 32.30 0.47 17.12
N PRO A 43 31.42 -0.51 16.81
CA PRO A 43 30.28 -0.28 15.92
C PRO A 43 29.55 0.99 16.34
N VAL A 44 29.44 1.94 15.41
CA VAL A 44 28.67 3.16 15.61
C VAL A 44 27.31 2.73 16.16
N PRO A 45 26.83 3.29 17.29
CA PRO A 45 25.54 2.88 17.85
C PRO A 45 24.48 2.97 16.76
N ASP A 46 23.69 1.89 16.62
CA ASP A 46 22.64 1.79 15.61
C ASP A 46 21.69 2.98 15.80
N VAL A 47 21.71 3.93 14.86
CA VAL A 47 20.91 5.16 14.94
C VAL A 47 19.44 4.73 14.99
N THR A 48 18.84 4.86 16.16
CA THR A 48 17.47 4.41 16.39
C THR A 48 16.54 5.51 15.91
N ILE A 49 15.93 5.32 14.74
CA ILE A 49 14.90 6.22 14.21
C ILE A 49 13.59 5.96 14.94
N ASP A 50 13.05 6.98 15.61
CA ASP A 50 11.72 6.92 16.21
C ASP A 50 10.64 7.12 15.14
N TYR A 51 9.62 6.25 15.16
CA TYR A 51 8.53 6.25 14.18
C TYR A 51 7.28 6.84 14.81
N VAL A 52 7.17 8.17 14.75
CA VAL A 52 5.98 8.90 15.22
C VAL A 52 4.85 8.76 14.19
N SER A 53 3.66 8.33 14.62
CA SER A 53 2.47 8.26 13.75
C SER A 53 2.02 9.67 13.34
N SER A 54 1.31 9.75 12.21
CA SER A 54 0.89 11.05 11.64
C SER A 54 0.02 11.86 12.59
N GLU A 55 -0.96 11.22 13.25
CA GLU A 55 -1.78 11.85 14.30
C GLU A 55 -1.02 12.39 15.52
N ASN A 56 0.23 11.94 15.74
CA ASN A 56 1.08 12.40 16.85
C ASN A 56 2.16 13.40 16.42
N LEU A 57 2.25 13.71 15.12
CA LEU A 57 3.17 14.75 14.65
C LEU A 57 2.70 16.13 15.12
N LYS A 58 3.66 17.05 15.25
CA LYS A 58 3.40 18.44 15.62
C LYS A 58 3.81 19.35 14.48
N SER A 59 3.12 20.47 14.33
CA SER A 59 3.50 21.54 13.39
C SER A 59 4.95 22.02 13.63
N LEU A 60 5.58 22.57 12.59
CA LEU A 60 6.87 23.25 12.68
C LEU A 60 6.67 24.67 13.25
N PRO A 61 7.48 25.12 14.21
CA PRO A 61 7.34 26.47 14.80
C PRO A 61 7.51 27.62 13.80
N ASP A 62 8.33 27.43 12.75
CA ASP A 62 8.59 28.40 11.70
C ASP A 62 8.87 27.66 10.37
N PRO A 63 7.81 27.28 9.62
CA PRO A 63 7.94 26.43 8.43
C PRO A 63 8.68 27.12 7.27
N GLU A 64 8.52 28.43 7.11
CA GLU A 64 9.13 29.20 6.02
C GLU A 64 10.66 29.21 6.15
N SER A 65 11.19 29.51 7.34
CA SER A 65 12.64 29.49 7.55
C SER A 65 13.25 28.09 7.47
N LYS A 66 12.44 27.05 7.71
CA LYS A 66 12.86 25.64 7.63
C LYS A 66 12.78 25.05 6.22
N PHE A 67 12.09 25.71 5.30
CA PHE A 67 11.87 25.19 3.95
C PHE A 67 13.19 24.98 3.18
N GLN A 68 14.12 25.93 3.25
CA GLN A 68 15.43 25.79 2.61
C GLN A 68 16.23 24.62 3.21
N SER A 69 16.21 24.47 4.54
CA SER A 69 16.87 23.34 5.23
C SER A 69 16.26 21.99 4.84
N LEU A 70 14.95 21.93 4.58
CA LEU A 70 14.29 20.73 4.09
C LEU A 70 14.86 20.33 2.72
N ILE A 71 14.96 21.27 1.79
CA ILE A 71 15.47 21.01 0.44
C ILE A 71 16.91 20.47 0.50
N GLU A 72 17.78 21.13 1.26
CA GLU A 72 19.18 20.71 1.43
C GLU A 72 19.31 19.34 2.10
N GLY A 73 18.40 19.03 3.03
CA GLY A 73 18.38 17.75 3.71
C GLY A 73 17.89 16.60 2.82
N LEU A 74 16.90 16.86 1.95
CA LEU A 74 16.44 15.90 0.93
C LEU A 74 17.52 15.58 -0.12
N ASP A 75 18.41 16.53 -0.42
CA ASP A 75 19.56 16.35 -1.33
C ASP A 75 20.78 15.69 -0.67
N SER A 76 20.72 15.45 0.64
CA SER A 76 21.84 14.89 1.41
C SER A 76 22.26 13.50 0.92
N LYS A 77 23.57 13.23 0.98
CA LYS A 77 24.13 11.88 0.82
C LYS A 77 24.07 11.07 2.12
N ASP A 78 23.93 11.75 3.26
CA ASP A 78 23.73 11.10 4.56
C ASP A 78 22.27 10.68 4.71
N TRP A 79 22.07 9.36 4.78
CA TRP A 79 20.74 8.76 4.90
C TRP A 79 20.01 9.17 6.18
N THR A 80 20.73 9.51 7.26
CA THR A 80 20.12 9.97 8.52
C THR A 80 19.50 11.34 8.33
N LYS A 81 20.23 12.26 7.68
CA LYS A 81 19.71 13.59 7.32
C LYS A 81 18.53 13.50 6.36
N VAL A 82 18.54 12.53 5.42
CA VAL A 82 17.36 12.26 4.57
C VAL A 82 16.18 11.75 5.39
N CYS A 83 16.39 10.85 6.37
CA CYS A 83 15.33 10.41 7.28
C CYS A 83 14.71 11.58 8.06
N GLU A 84 15.54 12.47 8.62
CA GLU A 84 15.08 13.68 9.32
C GLU A 84 14.25 14.56 8.40
N SER A 85 14.75 14.81 7.18
CA SER A 85 14.08 15.63 6.17
C SER A 85 12.77 15.01 5.68
N LEU A 86 12.67 13.69 5.59
CA LEU A 86 11.41 13.00 5.30
C LEU A 86 10.42 13.11 6.45
N ASN A 87 10.88 13.11 7.71
CA ASN A 87 10.00 13.39 8.85
C ASN A 87 9.52 14.84 8.86
N ASP A 88 10.36 15.80 8.51
CA ASP A 88 9.90 17.18 8.31
C ASP A 88 8.96 17.28 7.11
N THR A 89 9.22 16.58 6.00
CA THR A 89 8.29 16.48 4.85
C THR A 89 6.90 16.05 5.30
N ARG A 90 6.80 15.07 6.19
CA ARG A 90 5.50 14.65 6.78
C ARG A 90 4.80 15.79 7.50
N ARG A 91 5.54 16.56 8.30
CA ARG A 91 4.99 17.72 9.03
C ARG A 91 4.59 18.85 8.07
N PHE A 92 5.37 19.10 7.03
CA PHE A 92 4.98 20.03 5.96
C PHE A 92 3.72 19.54 5.24
N ALA A 93 3.63 18.27 4.85
CA ALA A 93 2.44 17.73 4.18
C ALA A 93 1.18 17.89 5.04
N LEU A 94 1.26 17.65 6.35
CA LEU A 94 0.08 17.70 7.24
C LEU A 94 -0.33 19.13 7.65
N TYR A 95 0.62 20.06 7.80
CA TYR A 95 0.34 21.38 8.39
C TYR A 95 0.61 22.56 7.46
N HIS A 96 1.43 22.38 6.42
CA HIS A 96 1.96 23.44 5.55
C HIS A 96 2.12 22.95 4.09
N SER A 97 1.14 22.21 3.57
CA SER A 97 1.25 21.47 2.30
C SER A 97 1.52 22.38 1.10
N SER A 98 1.03 23.61 1.12
CA SER A 98 1.25 24.62 0.09
C SER A 98 2.73 24.89 -0.19
N LEU A 99 3.59 24.80 0.83
CA LEU A 99 5.04 25.00 0.67
C LEU A 99 5.72 23.86 -0.08
N LEU A 100 5.15 22.66 -0.08
CA LEU A 100 5.71 21.53 -0.83
C LEU A 100 5.31 21.54 -2.30
N VAL A 101 4.21 22.23 -2.69
CA VAL A 101 3.71 22.24 -4.07
C VAL A 101 4.82 22.55 -5.10
N PRO A 102 5.68 23.58 -4.92
CA PRO A 102 6.73 23.89 -5.89
C PRO A 102 7.82 22.83 -6.03
N ILE A 103 7.93 21.91 -5.06
CA ILE A 103 8.98 20.87 -5.01
C ILE A 103 8.39 19.45 -4.94
N LEU A 104 7.08 19.28 -5.18
CA LEU A 104 6.37 18.03 -4.94
C LEU A 104 6.96 16.86 -5.74
N GLU A 105 7.25 17.08 -7.03
CA GLU A 105 7.89 16.08 -7.88
C GLU A 105 9.27 15.68 -7.33
N LYS A 106 10.09 16.64 -6.90
CA LYS A 106 11.39 16.37 -6.28
C LYS A 106 11.23 15.53 -5.00
N VAL A 107 10.26 15.87 -4.15
CA VAL A 107 9.95 15.11 -2.93
C VAL A 107 9.59 13.67 -3.28
N MET A 108 8.72 13.44 -4.27
CA MET A 108 8.33 12.11 -4.72
C MET A 108 9.52 11.30 -5.24
N VAL A 109 10.42 11.92 -6.01
CA VAL A 109 11.65 11.28 -6.49
C VAL A 109 12.55 10.84 -5.32
N VAL A 110 12.72 11.70 -4.31
CA VAL A 110 13.52 11.38 -3.11
C VAL A 110 12.88 10.27 -2.29
N VAL A 111 11.55 10.28 -2.15
CA VAL A 111 10.77 9.20 -1.52
C VAL A 111 11.02 7.87 -2.23
N VAL A 112 10.87 7.82 -3.56
CA VAL A 112 11.12 6.61 -4.37
C VAL A 112 12.54 6.10 -4.21
N LYS A 113 13.53 7.00 -4.26
CA LYS A 113 14.95 6.66 -4.05
C LYS A 113 15.19 6.10 -2.64
N SER A 114 14.52 6.67 -1.64
CA SER A 114 14.61 6.25 -0.23
C SER A 114 13.96 4.89 0.02
N MET A 115 12.84 4.58 -0.65
CA MET A 115 12.24 3.24 -0.61
C MET A 115 13.19 2.18 -1.17
N LYS A 116 13.96 2.49 -2.21
CA LYS A 116 14.92 1.56 -2.81
C LYS A 116 16.17 1.34 -1.95
N ASN A 117 16.39 2.13 -0.90
CA ASN A 117 17.54 2.00 -0.03
C ASN A 117 17.47 0.70 0.82
N PRO A 118 18.59 -0.02 1.03
CA PRO A 118 18.60 -1.25 1.84
C PRO A 118 18.32 -1.01 3.33
N ARG A 119 18.49 0.22 3.82
CA ARG A 119 18.21 0.56 5.22
C ARG A 119 16.70 0.62 5.45
N SER A 120 16.19 -0.31 6.24
CA SER A 120 14.75 -0.35 6.53
C SER A 120 14.23 0.87 7.26
N ALA A 121 15.07 1.58 8.01
CA ALA A 121 14.66 2.82 8.67
C ALA A 121 14.31 3.89 7.64
N LEU A 122 15.21 4.18 6.71
CA LEU A 122 14.95 5.11 5.62
C LEU A 122 13.80 4.64 4.73
N CYS A 123 13.77 3.35 4.38
CA CYS A 123 12.68 2.79 3.58
C CYS A 123 11.32 2.99 4.26
N LYS A 124 11.19 2.65 5.54
CA LYS A 124 9.93 2.85 6.26
C LYS A 124 9.56 4.31 6.40
N THR A 125 10.49 5.18 6.79
CA THR A 125 10.24 6.62 6.90
C THR A 125 9.75 7.21 5.59
N SER A 126 10.30 6.78 4.45
CA SER A 126 9.82 7.21 3.13
C SER A 126 8.41 6.73 2.79
N ILE A 127 8.02 5.54 3.25
CA ILE A 127 6.64 5.03 3.09
C ILE A 127 5.68 5.84 3.96
N MET A 128 6.04 6.12 5.22
CA MET A 128 5.25 6.99 6.09
C MET A 128 5.10 8.41 5.49
N ALA A 129 6.17 8.96 4.90
CA ALA A 129 6.11 10.22 4.16
C ALA A 129 5.16 10.16 2.97
N SER A 130 5.16 9.05 2.21
CA SER A 130 4.23 8.86 1.09
C SER A 130 2.77 8.85 1.56
N SER A 131 2.49 8.21 2.70
CA SER A 131 1.15 8.19 3.30
C SER A 131 0.64 9.61 3.60
N ASP A 132 1.48 10.45 4.21
CA ASP A 132 1.12 11.84 4.52
C ASP A 132 1.02 12.71 3.26
N ILE A 133 1.83 12.43 2.23
CA ILE A 133 1.70 13.07 0.90
C ILE A 133 0.37 12.71 0.25
N PHE A 134 -0.05 11.44 0.24
CA PHE A 134 -1.35 11.06 -0.33
C PHE A 134 -2.50 11.80 0.36
N LYS A 135 -2.49 11.86 1.70
CA LYS A 135 -3.51 12.59 2.47
C LYS A 135 -3.54 14.09 2.14
N ALA A 136 -2.36 14.69 1.95
CA ALA A 136 -2.23 16.13 1.76
C ALA A 136 -2.60 16.60 0.34
N PHE A 137 -2.26 15.81 -0.68
CA PHE A 137 -2.34 16.22 -2.08
C PHE A 137 -3.45 15.52 -2.87
N GLY A 138 -3.86 14.30 -2.48
CA GLY A 138 -4.94 13.57 -3.14
C GLY A 138 -4.82 13.60 -4.67
N ASP A 139 -5.86 14.10 -5.33
CA ASP A 139 -5.93 14.20 -6.80
C ASP A 139 -4.86 15.11 -7.43
N GLN A 140 -4.27 16.07 -6.70
CA GLN A 140 -3.19 16.91 -7.24
C GLN A 140 -1.94 16.10 -7.63
N LEU A 141 -1.80 14.88 -7.08
CA LEU A 141 -0.73 13.96 -7.47
C LEU A 141 -0.94 13.38 -8.87
N LEU A 142 -2.16 13.44 -9.40
CA LEU A 142 -2.49 13.02 -10.76
C LEU A 142 -2.12 14.08 -11.80
N ASP A 143 -2.09 15.36 -11.40
CA ASP A 143 -1.65 16.49 -12.24
C ASP A 143 -0.12 16.58 -12.36
N SER A 144 0.58 16.06 -11.36
CA SER A 144 2.03 15.95 -11.37
C SER A 144 2.49 15.03 -12.49
N ASN A 145 3.69 15.25 -13.04
CA ASN A 145 4.26 14.44 -14.12
C ASN A 145 4.03 12.93 -13.85
N SER A 146 3.31 12.28 -14.76
CA SER A 146 2.81 10.89 -14.65
C SER A 146 3.86 9.93 -14.09
N ASP A 147 5.11 10.10 -14.52
CA ASP A 147 6.22 9.19 -14.22
C ASP A 147 6.60 9.13 -12.72
N ALA A 148 6.43 10.23 -11.99
CA ALA A 148 6.78 10.30 -10.57
C ALA A 148 5.79 9.49 -9.72
N LEU A 149 4.48 9.66 -9.99
CA LEU A 149 3.44 8.86 -9.33
C LEU A 149 3.55 7.40 -9.73
N ASP A 150 3.74 7.09 -11.01
CA ASP A 150 3.86 5.71 -11.50
C ASP A 150 5.06 4.99 -10.85
N SER A 151 6.18 5.70 -10.67
CA SER A 151 7.35 5.19 -9.94
C SER A 151 7.06 4.94 -8.46
N LEU A 152 6.32 5.84 -7.80
CA LEU A 152 5.92 5.71 -6.40
C LEU A 152 4.98 4.53 -6.20
N LEU A 153 3.95 4.39 -7.05
CA LEU A 153 3.01 3.28 -7.05
C LEU A 153 3.74 1.94 -7.17
N LEU A 154 4.62 1.81 -8.17
CA LEU A 154 5.40 0.59 -8.37
C LEU A 154 6.25 0.26 -7.12
N GLN A 155 6.89 1.25 -6.51
CA GLN A 155 7.68 1.00 -5.30
C GLN A 155 6.80 0.59 -4.12
N LEU A 156 5.65 1.22 -3.89
CA LEU A 156 4.75 0.84 -2.80
C LEU A 156 4.25 -0.60 -2.97
N LEU A 157 3.83 -0.99 -4.19
CA LEU A 157 3.41 -2.36 -4.49
C LEU A 157 4.51 -3.39 -4.23
N LEU A 158 5.75 -3.06 -4.60
CA LEU A 158 6.94 -3.88 -4.28
C LEU A 158 7.18 -3.98 -2.77
N LYS A 159 7.07 -2.86 -2.05
CA LYS A 159 7.31 -2.83 -0.59
C LYS A 159 6.21 -3.51 0.20
N ALA A 160 4.97 -3.48 -0.27
CA ALA A 160 3.85 -4.25 0.28
C ALA A 160 3.97 -5.76 0.01
N SER A 161 4.92 -6.18 -0.81
CA SER A 161 5.13 -7.58 -1.24
C SER A 161 6.39 -8.23 -0.68
N GLN A 162 7.10 -7.54 0.22
CA GLN A 162 8.40 -7.99 0.74
C GLN A 162 8.25 -8.82 2.03
N ASP A 163 9.30 -9.55 2.38
CA ASP A 163 9.27 -10.47 3.53
C ASP A 163 9.49 -9.74 4.88
N LYS A 164 9.98 -8.50 4.85
CA LYS A 164 10.17 -7.67 6.05
C LYS A 164 8.84 -7.07 6.54
N LYS A 165 8.15 -7.82 7.41
CA LYS A 165 6.82 -7.50 7.97
C LYS A 165 6.61 -6.02 8.32
N PHE A 166 7.50 -5.42 9.12
CA PHE A 166 7.36 -4.03 9.57
C PHE A 166 7.34 -2.98 8.45
N VAL A 167 7.98 -3.26 7.31
CA VAL A 167 7.97 -2.37 6.13
C VAL A 167 6.79 -2.71 5.23
N CYS A 168 6.51 -4.01 5.08
CA CYS A 168 5.37 -4.54 4.34
C CYS A 168 4.03 -3.98 4.86
N GLU A 169 3.80 -4.05 6.18
CA GLU A 169 2.60 -3.52 6.82
C GLU A 169 2.45 -2.01 6.65
N GLU A 170 3.56 -1.26 6.67
CA GLU A 170 3.51 0.19 6.43
C GLU A 170 3.12 0.51 4.98
N ALA A 171 3.66 -0.27 4.03
CA ALA A 171 3.33 -0.10 2.61
C ALA A 171 1.87 -0.47 2.33
N ASP A 172 1.35 -1.55 2.93
CA ASP A 172 -0.06 -1.92 2.83
C ASP A 172 -0.99 -0.83 3.40
N ARG A 173 -0.66 -0.28 4.58
CA ARG A 173 -1.41 0.86 5.14
C ARG A 173 -1.36 2.07 4.22
N THR A 174 -0.21 2.35 3.63
CA THR A 174 -0.04 3.48 2.71
C THR A 174 -0.83 3.31 1.42
N LEU A 175 -0.88 2.10 0.85
CA LEU A 175 -1.72 1.79 -0.31
C LEU A 175 -3.21 1.99 0.01
N LYS A 176 -3.66 1.66 1.24
CA LYS A 176 -5.03 1.96 1.68
C LYS A 176 -5.27 3.46 1.77
N VAL A 177 -4.36 4.21 2.40
CA VAL A 177 -4.45 5.68 2.50
C VAL A 177 -4.51 6.35 1.12
N MET A 178 -3.74 5.84 0.16
CA MET A 178 -3.78 6.32 -1.23
C MET A 178 -5.18 6.17 -1.85
N VAL A 179 -5.79 4.97 -1.75
CA VAL A 179 -7.16 4.73 -2.23
C VAL A 179 -8.19 5.56 -1.43
N ASP A 180 -7.86 5.92 -0.19
CA ASP A 180 -8.67 6.79 0.64
C ASP A 180 -8.57 8.28 0.31
N SER A 181 -7.49 8.71 -0.34
CA SER A 181 -7.20 10.13 -0.58
C SER A 181 -7.35 10.56 -2.04
N ILE A 182 -7.32 9.63 -2.99
CA ILE A 182 -7.43 9.90 -4.44
C ILE A 182 -8.79 9.41 -4.95
N THR A 183 -9.40 10.18 -5.84
CA THR A 183 -10.66 9.82 -6.50
C THR A 183 -10.53 8.46 -7.21
N PRO A 184 -11.48 7.52 -6.99
CA PRO A 184 -11.30 6.13 -7.42
C PRO A 184 -11.07 5.91 -8.92
N LEU A 185 -11.76 6.65 -9.79
CA LEU A 185 -11.71 6.45 -11.25
C LEU A 185 -10.33 6.75 -11.85
N PRO A 186 -9.73 7.94 -11.69
CA PRO A 186 -8.40 8.20 -12.22
C PRO A 186 -7.33 7.31 -11.57
N LEU A 187 -7.44 6.99 -10.27
CA LEU A 187 -6.53 6.04 -9.63
C LEU A 187 -6.64 4.63 -10.23
N LEU A 188 -7.85 4.18 -10.53
CA LEU A 188 -8.10 2.90 -11.17
C LEU A 188 -7.43 2.81 -12.55
N HIS A 189 -7.46 3.89 -13.35
CA HIS A 189 -6.75 3.94 -14.63
C HIS A 189 -5.24 3.74 -14.47
N LYS A 190 -4.63 4.31 -13.42
CA LYS A 190 -3.22 4.08 -13.08
C LYS A 190 -2.96 2.63 -12.68
N LEU A 191 -3.80 2.10 -11.79
CA LEU A 191 -3.61 0.77 -11.22
C LEU A 191 -3.85 -0.37 -12.22
N LYS A 192 -4.70 -0.16 -13.24
CA LYS A 192 -5.01 -1.15 -14.30
C LYS A 192 -3.74 -1.72 -14.94
N THR A 193 -2.71 -0.91 -15.10
CA THR A 193 -1.43 -1.32 -15.73
C THR A 193 -0.71 -2.43 -14.98
N TYR A 194 -1.00 -2.64 -13.69
CA TYR A 194 -0.35 -3.65 -12.86
C TYR A 194 -1.10 -5.00 -12.83
N VAL A 195 -2.30 -5.08 -13.41
CA VAL A 195 -3.10 -6.33 -13.45
C VAL A 195 -2.38 -7.42 -14.21
N SER A 196 -1.67 -7.06 -15.28
CA SER A 196 -0.92 -7.99 -16.14
C SER A 196 0.59 -7.95 -15.87
N HIS A 197 1.01 -7.46 -14.69
CA HIS A 197 2.43 -7.31 -14.39
C HIS A 197 3.16 -8.65 -14.23
N ASN A 198 4.41 -8.79 -14.69
CA ASN A 198 5.15 -10.05 -14.65
C ASN A 198 5.35 -10.62 -13.24
N ASN A 199 5.49 -9.74 -12.23
CA ASN A 199 5.60 -10.13 -10.83
C ASN A 199 4.21 -10.35 -10.19
N MET A 200 3.91 -11.60 -9.85
CA MET A 200 2.65 -12.01 -9.21
C MET A 200 2.34 -11.29 -7.89
N ARG A 201 3.35 -10.95 -7.08
CA ARG A 201 3.11 -10.24 -5.81
C ARG A 201 2.63 -8.80 -6.05
N ILE A 202 3.16 -8.16 -7.09
CA ILE A 202 2.68 -6.83 -7.52
C ILE A 202 1.23 -6.93 -7.99
N ARG A 203 0.90 -7.93 -8.81
CA ARG A 203 -0.48 -8.15 -9.28
C ARG A 203 -1.44 -8.31 -8.10
N ALA A 204 -1.08 -9.10 -7.09
CA ALA A 204 -1.91 -9.28 -5.89
C ALA A 204 -2.14 -7.98 -5.11
N LYS A 205 -1.10 -7.17 -4.89
CA LYS A 205 -1.25 -5.89 -4.18
C LYS A 205 -2.01 -4.85 -4.99
N ALA A 206 -1.81 -4.82 -6.30
CA ALA A 206 -2.58 -3.98 -7.20
C ALA A 206 -4.06 -4.38 -7.21
N ALA A 207 -4.36 -5.68 -7.27
CA ALA A 207 -5.73 -6.21 -7.22
C ALA A 207 -6.48 -5.74 -5.95
N ILE A 208 -5.82 -5.75 -4.79
CA ILE A 208 -6.42 -5.23 -3.54
C ILE A 208 -6.73 -3.73 -3.67
N SER A 209 -5.77 -2.93 -4.14
CA SER A 209 -6.01 -1.49 -4.34
C SER A 209 -7.12 -1.22 -5.35
N ILE A 210 -7.19 -1.98 -6.44
CA ILE A 210 -8.24 -1.91 -7.46
C ILE A 210 -9.60 -2.27 -6.86
N SER A 211 -9.69 -3.36 -6.11
CA SER A 211 -10.92 -3.76 -5.43
C SER A 211 -11.45 -2.68 -4.50
N ASN A 212 -10.56 -1.99 -3.77
CA ASN A 212 -10.94 -0.87 -2.92
C ASN A 212 -11.36 0.37 -3.73
N CYS A 213 -10.79 0.60 -4.92
CA CYS A 213 -11.27 1.68 -5.80
C CYS A 213 -12.67 1.37 -6.32
N VAL A 214 -12.89 0.16 -6.82
CA VAL A 214 -14.19 -0.26 -7.37
C VAL A 214 -15.27 -0.22 -6.29
N SER A 215 -15.01 -0.71 -5.07
CA SER A 215 -16.01 -0.70 -3.99
C SER A 215 -16.40 0.69 -3.50
N LYS A 216 -15.57 1.71 -3.75
CA LYS A 216 -15.84 3.12 -3.40
C LYS A 216 -16.45 3.91 -4.55
N MET A 217 -16.58 3.30 -5.72
CA MET A 217 -17.09 3.92 -6.92
C MET A 217 -18.57 3.59 -7.07
N GLY A 218 -19.40 4.59 -7.38
CA GLY A 218 -20.79 4.37 -7.79
C GLY A 218 -20.89 3.75 -9.18
N ILE A 219 -22.08 3.29 -9.55
CA ILE A 219 -22.34 2.67 -10.86
C ILE A 219 -21.96 3.59 -12.03
N GLU A 220 -22.11 4.91 -11.90
CA GLU A 220 -21.73 5.88 -12.92
C GLU A 220 -20.24 5.84 -13.22
N GLY A 221 -19.40 5.83 -12.18
CA GLY A 221 -17.95 5.73 -12.36
C GLY A 221 -17.54 4.37 -12.94
N MET A 222 -18.22 3.28 -12.56
CA MET A 222 -17.96 1.96 -13.13
C MET A 222 -18.33 1.91 -14.61
N LYS A 223 -19.43 2.56 -15.00
CA LYS A 223 -19.86 2.71 -16.40
C LYS A 223 -18.87 3.57 -17.18
N GLU A 224 -18.39 4.67 -16.59
CA GLU A 224 -17.39 5.55 -17.20
C GLU A 224 -16.06 4.82 -17.46
N PHE A 225 -15.58 4.03 -16.50
CA PHE A 225 -14.43 3.16 -16.72
C PHE A 225 -14.71 2.06 -17.77
N GLY A 226 -15.94 1.55 -17.76
CA GLY A 226 -16.43 0.47 -18.60
C GLY A 226 -16.59 -0.84 -17.82
N LEU A 227 -17.84 -1.22 -17.57
CA LEU A 227 -18.20 -2.47 -16.85
C LEU A 227 -17.56 -3.70 -17.50
N ALA A 228 -17.53 -3.76 -18.84
CA ALA A 228 -16.89 -4.85 -19.59
C ALA A 228 -15.39 -4.96 -19.27
N SER A 229 -14.70 -3.81 -19.19
CA SER A 229 -13.28 -3.77 -18.83
C SER A 229 -13.04 -4.22 -17.38
N LEU A 230 -13.94 -3.88 -16.46
CA LEU A 230 -13.86 -4.32 -15.06
C LEU A 230 -14.01 -5.83 -14.93
N VAL A 231 -14.99 -6.45 -15.59
CA VAL A 231 -15.18 -7.91 -15.52
C VAL A 231 -14.06 -8.68 -16.22
N GLN A 232 -13.51 -8.15 -17.31
CA GLN A 232 -12.33 -8.72 -17.97
C GLN A 232 -11.10 -8.68 -17.05
N MET A 233 -10.89 -7.56 -16.36
CA MET A 233 -9.82 -7.42 -15.37
C MET A 233 -9.97 -8.39 -14.20
N ALA A 234 -11.19 -8.53 -13.67
CA ALA A 234 -11.48 -9.49 -12.61
C ALA A 234 -11.27 -10.94 -13.08
N ALA A 235 -11.69 -11.28 -14.31
CA ALA A 235 -11.45 -12.59 -14.91
C ALA A 235 -9.96 -12.93 -14.99
N GLU A 236 -9.12 -11.98 -15.43
CA GLU A 236 -7.68 -12.15 -15.47
C GLU A 236 -7.11 -12.43 -14.06
N LEU A 237 -7.52 -11.64 -13.06
CA LEU A 237 -7.04 -11.76 -11.69
C LEU A 237 -7.53 -13.04 -10.98
N LEU A 238 -8.72 -13.56 -11.30
CA LEU A 238 -9.19 -14.85 -10.76
C LEU A 238 -8.30 -16.03 -11.16
N LYS A 239 -7.56 -15.91 -12.26
CA LYS A 239 -6.62 -16.92 -12.75
C LYS A 239 -5.21 -16.75 -12.16
N ASP A 240 -5.01 -15.76 -11.28
CA ASP A 240 -3.71 -15.51 -10.69
C ASP A 240 -3.24 -16.66 -9.78
N LYS A 241 -1.93 -16.77 -9.61
CA LYS A 241 -1.28 -17.76 -8.73
C LYS A 241 -1.46 -17.44 -7.25
N LEU A 242 -1.53 -16.17 -6.87
CA LEU A 242 -1.69 -15.75 -5.48
C LEU A 242 -3.15 -15.70 -5.04
N PRO A 243 -3.51 -16.26 -3.86
CA PRO A 243 -4.87 -16.21 -3.34
C PRO A 243 -5.34 -14.78 -3.11
N GLU A 244 -4.47 -13.87 -2.67
CA GLU A 244 -4.83 -12.48 -2.40
C GLU A 244 -5.35 -11.76 -3.66
N ALA A 245 -4.74 -12.04 -4.82
CA ALA A 245 -5.21 -11.53 -6.11
C ALA A 245 -6.60 -12.07 -6.46
N ARG A 246 -6.81 -13.38 -6.27
CA ARG A 246 -8.08 -14.04 -6.57
C ARG A 246 -9.20 -13.56 -5.65
N GLU A 247 -8.92 -13.37 -4.37
CA GLU A 247 -9.94 -12.88 -3.43
C GLU A 247 -10.30 -11.42 -3.69
N ALA A 248 -9.32 -10.56 -4.00
CA ALA A 248 -9.61 -9.20 -4.44
C ALA A 248 -10.44 -9.19 -5.74
N ALA A 249 -10.18 -10.12 -6.67
CA ALA A 249 -10.98 -10.28 -7.89
C ALA A 249 -12.43 -10.66 -7.58
N ARG A 250 -12.68 -11.56 -6.63
CA ARG A 250 -14.07 -11.88 -6.19
C ARG A 250 -14.76 -10.65 -5.62
N SER A 251 -14.06 -9.84 -4.83
CA SER A 251 -14.61 -8.59 -4.30
C SER A 251 -14.95 -7.59 -5.41
N ILE A 252 -14.12 -7.45 -6.45
CA ILE A 252 -14.43 -6.65 -7.64
C ILE A 252 -15.73 -7.14 -8.29
N VAL A 253 -15.85 -8.45 -8.51
CA VAL A 253 -17.05 -9.06 -9.12
C VAL A 253 -18.31 -8.77 -8.32
N ILE A 254 -18.25 -8.94 -6.99
CA ILE A 254 -19.36 -8.66 -6.09
C ILE A 254 -19.74 -7.17 -6.15
N SER A 255 -18.77 -6.25 -6.14
CA SER A 255 -19.05 -4.82 -6.25
C SER A 255 -19.74 -4.46 -7.57
N ILE A 256 -19.30 -5.04 -8.69
CA ILE A 256 -19.95 -4.82 -9.99
C ILE A 256 -21.38 -5.36 -9.97
N TYR A 257 -21.58 -6.60 -9.50
CA TYR A 257 -22.90 -7.23 -9.40
C TYR A 257 -23.87 -6.43 -8.51
N ASN A 258 -23.40 -5.93 -7.37
CA ASN A 258 -24.23 -5.12 -6.49
C ASN A 258 -24.63 -3.79 -7.15
N ALA A 259 -23.71 -3.16 -7.89
CA ALA A 259 -23.99 -1.95 -8.63
C ALA A 259 -25.01 -2.15 -9.78
N PHE A 260 -25.25 -3.39 -10.26
CA PHE A 260 -26.37 -3.70 -11.16
C PHE A 260 -27.73 -3.56 -10.48
N ALA A 261 -27.86 -3.83 -9.18
CA ALA A 261 -29.13 -3.66 -8.44
C ALA A 261 -29.44 -2.19 -8.11
N GLU A 262 -28.41 -1.41 -7.81
CA GLU A 262 -28.59 -0.01 -7.39
C GLU A 262 -29.04 0.92 -8.53
N GLY A 263 -29.09 0.41 -9.77
CA GLY A 263 -29.56 1.15 -10.94
C GLY A 263 -31.08 1.29 -11.05
N GLU A 264 -31.87 0.51 -10.30
CA GLU A 264 -33.34 0.46 -10.50
C GLU A 264 -34.21 0.69 -9.25
N ASP A 265 -33.67 0.72 -8.01
CA ASP A 265 -34.54 0.79 -6.82
C ASP A 265 -34.50 2.08 -5.98
N GLN A 266 -35.42 2.98 -6.34
CA GLN A 266 -36.36 3.52 -5.35
C GLN A 266 -37.78 3.15 -5.78
N LYS A 267 -38.29 1.95 -5.44
CA LYS A 267 -39.70 1.70 -5.03
C LYS A 267 -40.04 0.21 -4.80
N GLN A 268 -40.59 -0.03 -3.60
CA GLN A 268 -41.58 -1.06 -3.23
C GLN A 268 -41.10 -2.46 -2.82
N GLU A 269 -41.41 -2.82 -1.56
CA GLU A 269 -40.97 -4.02 -0.82
C GLU A 269 -41.60 -5.36 -1.26
N ASP A 270 -42.56 -5.37 -2.20
CA ASP A 270 -43.21 -6.61 -2.67
C ASP A 270 -42.67 -7.13 -4.03
N ALA A 271 -41.73 -6.41 -4.68
CA ALA A 271 -41.11 -6.78 -5.96
C ALA A 271 -39.72 -7.45 -5.85
N PHE A 272 -39.18 -7.56 -4.63
CA PHE A 272 -37.77 -7.92 -4.35
C PHE A 272 -37.31 -9.30 -4.86
N MET A 273 -38.22 -10.28 -5.01
CA MET A 273 -37.84 -11.63 -5.45
C MET A 273 -37.81 -11.77 -6.98
N GLU A 274 -38.66 -11.03 -7.71
CA GLU A 274 -38.61 -11.00 -9.19
C GLU A 274 -37.41 -10.17 -9.68
N ASP A 275 -37.03 -9.13 -8.93
CA ASP A 275 -35.89 -8.25 -9.23
C ASP A 275 -34.54 -8.99 -9.13
N GLU A 276 -34.33 -9.80 -8.09
CA GLU A 276 -33.06 -10.52 -7.91
C GLU A 276 -32.85 -11.62 -8.97
N ASP A 277 -33.90 -12.32 -9.42
CA ASP A 277 -33.76 -13.30 -10.51
C ASP A 277 -33.53 -12.63 -11.87
N GLN A 278 -34.20 -11.50 -12.15
CA GLN A 278 -33.95 -10.70 -13.35
C GLN A 278 -32.54 -10.12 -13.36
N LYS A 279 -32.07 -9.59 -12.23
CA LYS A 279 -30.69 -9.14 -12.04
C LYS A 279 -29.68 -10.26 -12.29
N GLN A 280 -29.97 -11.46 -11.79
CA GLN A 280 -29.11 -12.62 -12.01
C GLN A 280 -29.08 -13.04 -13.50
N GLU A 281 -30.20 -12.99 -14.21
CA GLU A 281 -30.27 -13.24 -15.66
C GLU A 281 -29.54 -12.17 -16.47
N ALA A 282 -29.70 -10.89 -16.10
CA ALA A 282 -29.00 -9.77 -16.72
C ALA A 282 -27.48 -9.87 -16.51
N TRP A 283 -27.06 -10.19 -15.28
CA TRP A 283 -25.66 -10.44 -14.94
C TRP A 283 -25.08 -11.62 -15.73
N GLN A 284 -25.81 -12.73 -15.83
CA GLN A 284 -25.42 -13.89 -16.61
C GLN A 284 -25.26 -13.53 -18.09
N SER A 285 -26.23 -12.84 -18.69
CA SER A 285 -26.19 -12.40 -20.09
C SER A 285 -25.01 -11.45 -20.33
N PHE A 286 -24.79 -10.51 -19.41
CA PHE A 286 -23.67 -9.58 -19.46
C PHE A 286 -22.31 -10.30 -19.41
N CYS A 287 -22.14 -11.27 -18.50
CA CYS A 287 -20.92 -12.07 -18.40
C CYS A 287 -20.66 -12.89 -19.68
N GLN A 288 -21.69 -13.55 -20.22
CA GLN A 288 -21.58 -14.34 -21.44
C GLN A 288 -21.26 -13.50 -22.68
N ALA A 289 -21.73 -12.25 -22.73
CA ALA A 289 -21.44 -11.34 -23.83
C ALA A 289 -20.01 -10.77 -23.80
N ASN A 290 -19.40 -10.65 -22.61
CA ASN A 290 -18.13 -9.93 -22.42
C ASN A 290 -16.92 -10.81 -22.07
N LEU A 291 -17.14 -12.10 -21.76
CA LEU A 291 -16.11 -13.03 -21.32
C LEU A 291 -16.18 -14.38 -22.06
N PRO A 292 -15.05 -15.10 -22.19
CA PRO A 292 -15.05 -16.50 -22.62
C PRO A 292 -15.94 -17.38 -21.73
N PRO A 293 -16.53 -18.48 -22.24
CA PRO A 293 -17.50 -19.29 -21.50
C PRO A 293 -17.05 -19.73 -20.10
N ILE A 294 -15.77 -20.13 -19.95
CA ILE A 294 -15.22 -20.58 -18.66
C ILE A 294 -15.12 -19.43 -17.64
N ASP A 295 -14.67 -18.26 -18.11
CA ASP A 295 -14.53 -17.08 -17.27
C ASP A 295 -15.92 -16.55 -16.87
N ALA A 296 -16.89 -16.52 -17.80
CA ALA A 296 -18.28 -16.14 -17.53
C ALA A 296 -18.93 -17.04 -16.45
N GLN A 297 -18.78 -18.36 -16.55
CA GLN A 297 -19.29 -19.30 -15.54
C GLN A 297 -18.65 -19.07 -14.17
N SER A 298 -17.37 -18.70 -14.13
CA SER A 298 -16.68 -18.38 -12.88
C SER A 298 -17.26 -17.12 -12.22
N MET A 299 -17.59 -16.08 -13.00
CA MET A 299 -18.26 -14.87 -12.49
C MET A 299 -19.64 -15.16 -11.92
N ILE A 300 -20.46 -15.92 -12.66
CA ILE A 300 -21.81 -16.28 -12.26
C ILE A 300 -21.79 -17.08 -10.95
N LYS A 301 -20.84 -18.00 -10.80
CA LYS A 301 -20.70 -18.80 -9.57
C LYS A 301 -20.35 -17.95 -8.34
N ILE A 302 -19.56 -16.88 -8.51
CA ILE A 302 -19.17 -16.00 -7.40
C ILE A 302 -20.41 -15.33 -6.82
N THR A 303 -21.29 -14.78 -7.67
CA THR A 303 -22.48 -14.04 -7.20
C THR A 303 -23.55 -14.97 -6.63
N THR A 304 -23.69 -16.20 -7.14
CA THR A 304 -24.67 -17.18 -6.60
C THR A 304 -24.25 -17.82 -5.29
N THR A 305 -22.94 -17.95 -5.02
CA THR A 305 -22.43 -18.50 -3.74
C THR A 305 -22.43 -17.44 -2.63
N SER A 306 -22.58 -16.16 -2.98
CA SER A 306 -22.63 -15.04 -2.02
C SER A 306 -24.06 -14.67 -1.58
N ARG A 307 -25.10 -15.32 -2.13
CA ARG A 307 -26.49 -15.26 -1.64
C ARG A 307 -26.68 -16.08 -0.37
#